data_AF-A0A5N7WDX5-F1
#
_entry.id   AF-A0A5N7WDX5-F1
#
_cell.length_a   1.000
_cell.length_b   1.000
_cell.length_c   1.000
_cell.angle_alpha   90.00
_cell.angle_beta   90.00
_cell.angle_gamma   90.00
#
_symmetry.space_group_name_H-M   'P 1'
#
loop_
_entity.id
_entity.type
_entity.pdbx_description
1 polymer ?
#
loop_
_entity_poly.entity_id
_entity_poly.type
_entity_poly.pdbx_seq_one_letter_code
_entity_poly.pdbx_strand_id
1 'polypeptide(L)'
;MTNLPENSPKESGSNHFILKHHYDIGDRSVLFSLDGLTEHEVKDLAVYLQFKAENLLDVTISLDNITIVQFLEHYGAVIKSRDQSNLIDPSNITPIEMYYERESRICGNNWYAEHYSEFDAKYGVQATVFLKSKSDGKKLDGALI
;
A
#
# COMPACT_ATOMS: atom_id res chain seq x y z
N MET A 1 13.28 -20.47 46.13
CA MET A 1 13.60 -19.65 44.95
C MET A 1 12.66 -20.08 43.84
N THR A 2 11.55 -19.39 43.70
CA THR A 2 10.48 -19.73 42.75
C THR A 2 10.67 -18.83 41.55
N ASN A 3 11.19 -19.38 40.45
CA ASN A 3 11.22 -18.67 39.17
C ASN A 3 9.79 -18.68 38.60
N LEU A 4 9.15 -17.52 38.60
CA LEU A 4 7.94 -17.28 37.82
C LEU A 4 8.34 -17.19 36.35
N PRO A 5 7.63 -17.87 35.42
CA PRO A 5 7.81 -17.59 34.00
C PRO A 5 7.22 -16.21 33.69
N GLU A 6 8.03 -15.32 33.14
CA GLU A 6 7.59 -14.10 32.47
C GLU A 6 6.72 -14.47 31.27
N ASN A 7 5.42 -14.60 31.50
CA ASN A 7 4.42 -14.46 30.45
C ASN A 7 4.29 -12.98 30.11
N SER A 8 5.30 -12.42 29.45
CA SER A 8 5.08 -11.23 28.64
C SER A 8 4.15 -11.63 27.51
N PRO A 9 3.01 -10.96 27.30
CA PRO A 9 2.26 -11.13 26.07
C PRO A 9 3.23 -10.85 24.94
N LYS A 10 3.41 -11.80 24.01
CA LYS A 10 3.93 -11.44 22.69
C LYS A 10 2.97 -10.38 22.18
N GLU A 11 3.36 -9.11 22.21
CA GLU A 11 2.76 -8.12 21.34
C GLU A 11 2.75 -8.78 19.97
N SER A 12 1.56 -9.08 19.47
CA SER A 12 1.37 -9.48 18.09
C SER A 12 1.79 -8.25 17.29
N GLY A 13 3.11 -8.12 17.06
CA GLY A 13 3.71 -6.91 16.55
C GLY A 13 3.04 -6.59 15.23
N SER A 14 2.45 -5.40 15.13
CA SER A 14 1.80 -5.03 13.89
C SER A 14 2.80 -5.05 12.74
N ASN A 15 2.41 -5.53 11.57
CA ASN A 15 3.25 -5.48 10.38
C ASN A 15 3.35 -4.01 9.94
N HIS A 16 4.58 -3.50 9.80
CA HIS A 16 4.85 -2.12 9.41
C HIS A 16 5.37 -2.07 7.98
N PHE A 17 4.84 -1.12 7.20
CA PHE A 17 5.17 -0.93 5.79
C PHE A 17 5.49 0.51 5.50
N ILE A 18 6.47 0.74 4.62
CA ILE A 18 6.76 2.06 4.08
C ILE A 18 6.53 2.05 2.57
N LEU A 19 5.56 2.85 2.13
CA LEU A 19 5.22 2.98 0.72
C LEU A 19 5.89 4.23 0.15
N LYS A 20 6.57 4.07 -0.98
CA LYS A 20 7.30 5.15 -1.66
C LYS A 20 7.35 4.93 -3.17
N HIS A 21 7.53 6.03 -3.92
CA HIS A 21 7.94 5.99 -5.32
C HIS A 21 9.42 6.32 -5.47
N HIS A 22 10.10 5.59 -6.34
CA HIS A 22 11.51 5.81 -6.66
C HIS A 22 11.84 7.24 -7.13
N TYR A 23 10.86 7.91 -7.77
CA TYR A 23 11.02 9.24 -8.35
C TYR A 23 10.48 10.38 -7.47
N ASP A 24 10.10 10.11 -6.23
CA ASP A 24 9.63 11.16 -5.33
C ASP A 24 10.75 12.18 -5.03
N ILE A 25 10.51 13.45 -5.36
CA ILE A 25 11.39 14.55 -4.96
C ILE A 25 11.10 14.87 -3.49
N GLY A 26 12.10 14.62 -2.64
CA GLY A 26 11.96 14.71 -1.18
C GLY A 26 11.37 13.43 -0.57
N ASP A 27 11.31 13.37 0.76
CA ASP A 27 10.70 12.24 1.45
C ASP A 27 9.17 12.38 1.49
N ARG A 28 8.51 11.73 0.53
CA ARG A 28 7.04 11.61 0.48
C ARG A 28 6.56 10.23 0.90
N SER A 29 7.45 9.43 1.51
CA SER A 29 7.11 8.08 1.93
C SER A 29 6.02 8.10 2.99
N VAL A 30 5.16 7.09 2.96
CA VAL A 30 4.07 6.94 3.94
C VAL A 30 4.31 5.66 4.72
N LEU A 31 4.57 5.81 6.01
CA LEU A 31 4.65 4.69 6.95
C LEU A 31 3.26 4.35 7.47
N PHE A 32 2.90 3.08 7.44
CA PHE A 32 1.64 2.57 7.97
C PHE A 32 1.82 1.19 8.60
N SER A 33 0.86 0.78 9.43
CA SER A 33 0.72 -0.61 9.87
C SER A 33 -0.51 -1.25 9.24
N LEU A 34 -0.43 -2.54 8.93
CA LEU A 34 -1.58 -3.30 8.43
C LEU A 34 -1.45 -4.77 8.84
N ASP A 35 -2.38 -5.20 9.68
CA ASP A 35 -2.43 -6.57 10.19
C ASP A 35 -3.49 -7.39 9.45
N GLY A 36 -3.36 -8.72 9.51
CA GLY A 36 -4.33 -9.64 8.90
C GLY A 36 -4.12 -9.93 7.41
N LEU A 37 -3.15 -9.27 6.77
CA LEU A 37 -2.67 -9.59 5.42
C LEU A 37 -1.17 -9.92 5.46
N THR A 38 -0.75 -10.82 4.59
CA THR A 38 0.68 -11.08 4.34
C THR A 38 1.32 -9.92 3.60
N GLU A 39 2.65 -9.80 3.67
CA GLU A 39 3.39 -8.78 2.91
C GLU A 39 3.03 -8.77 1.42
N HIS A 40 2.92 -9.95 0.79
CA HIS A 40 2.63 -10.06 -0.63
C HIS A 40 1.21 -9.58 -0.95
N GLU A 41 0.23 -9.90 -0.11
CA GLU A 41 -1.15 -9.41 -0.30
C GLU A 41 -1.25 -7.90 -0.19
N VAL A 42 -0.50 -7.27 0.74
CA VAL A 42 -0.48 -5.80 0.86
C VAL A 42 0.12 -5.16 -0.39
N LYS A 43 1.24 -5.69 -0.88
CA LYS A 43 1.89 -5.23 -2.11
C LYS A 43 0.99 -5.40 -3.34
N ASP A 44 0.33 -6.54 -3.45
CA ASP A 44 -0.58 -6.84 -4.55
C ASP A 44 -1.82 -5.96 -4.52
N LEU A 45 -2.39 -5.65 -3.35
CA LEU A 45 -3.49 -4.69 -3.22
C LEU A 45 -3.07 -3.27 -3.64
N ALA A 46 -1.88 -2.83 -3.23
CA ALA A 46 -1.33 -1.52 -3.59
C ALA A 46 -1.11 -1.40 -5.10
N VAL A 47 -0.48 -2.40 -5.71
CA VAL A 47 -0.24 -2.45 -7.16
C VAL A 47 -1.54 -2.61 -7.95
N TYR A 48 -2.48 -3.41 -7.46
CA TYR A 48 -3.80 -3.56 -8.06
C TYR A 48 -4.51 -2.22 -8.18
N LEU A 49 -4.49 -1.39 -7.12
CA LEU A 49 -5.13 -0.07 -7.17
C LEU A 49 -4.49 0.83 -8.24
N GLN A 50 -3.16 0.80 -8.35
CA GLN A 50 -2.43 1.54 -9.39
C GLN A 50 -2.86 1.09 -10.79
N PHE A 51 -2.89 -0.22 -11.06
CA PHE A 51 -3.41 -0.75 -12.32
C PHE A 51 -4.87 -0.42 -12.57
N LYS A 52 -5.70 -0.41 -11.52
CA LYS A 52 -7.11 -0.05 -11.64
C LYS A 52 -7.25 1.42 -12.05
N ALA A 53 -6.44 2.30 -11.48
CA ALA A 53 -6.41 3.71 -11.86
C ALA A 53 -5.96 3.89 -13.31
N GLU A 54 -4.93 3.18 -13.75
CA GLU A 54 -4.45 3.20 -15.14
C GLU A 54 -5.52 2.77 -16.14
N ASN A 55 -6.26 1.70 -15.82
CA ASN A 55 -7.33 1.19 -16.66
C ASN A 55 -8.59 2.06 -16.66
N LEU A 56 -8.88 2.75 -15.54
CA LEU A 56 -10.12 3.51 -15.37
C LEU A 56 -9.98 4.98 -15.80
N LEU A 57 -8.80 5.57 -15.60
CA LEU A 57 -8.58 7.02 -15.72
C LEU A 57 -7.63 7.34 -16.89
N ASP A 58 -6.35 6.96 -16.76
CA ASP A 58 -5.32 7.18 -17.77
C ASP A 58 -4.10 6.27 -17.52
N VAL A 59 -3.57 5.62 -18.56
CA VAL A 59 -2.46 4.66 -18.45
C VAL A 59 -1.15 5.27 -17.91
N THR A 60 -0.99 6.58 -18.00
CA THR A 60 0.19 7.32 -17.52
C THR A 60 0.05 7.81 -16.09
N ILE A 61 -1.11 7.61 -15.47
CA ILE A 61 -1.37 8.09 -14.11
C ILE A 61 -0.45 7.39 -13.11
N SER A 62 0.07 8.14 -12.15
CA SER A 62 0.67 7.58 -10.94
C SER A 62 -0.15 8.08 -9.76
N LEU A 63 -0.68 7.16 -8.97
CA LEU A 63 -1.27 7.51 -7.69
C LEU A 63 -0.15 7.95 -6.74
N ASP A 64 -0.43 8.94 -5.90
CA ASP A 64 0.49 9.32 -4.84
C ASP A 64 0.43 8.31 -3.67
N ASN A 65 1.49 8.29 -2.85
CA ASN A 65 1.63 7.34 -1.75
C ASN A 65 0.46 7.41 -0.76
N ILE A 66 -0.07 8.62 -0.48
CA ILE A 66 -1.13 8.80 0.50
C ILE A 66 -2.48 8.28 -0.03
N THR A 67 -2.77 8.46 -1.32
CA THR A 67 -3.95 7.92 -1.98
C THR A 67 -3.96 6.39 -1.93
N ILE A 68 -2.82 5.74 -2.18
CA ILE A 68 -2.73 4.27 -2.10
C ILE A 68 -2.98 3.80 -0.66
N VAL A 69 -2.34 4.42 0.33
CA VAL A 69 -2.52 4.01 1.74
C VAL A 69 -3.95 4.27 2.22
N GLN A 70 -4.59 5.35 1.80
CA GLN A 70 -6.01 5.62 2.10
C GLN A 70 -6.96 4.53 1.56
N PHE A 71 -6.64 3.92 0.43
CA PHE A 71 -7.39 2.75 -0.02
C PHE A 71 -7.15 1.54 0.89
N LEU A 72 -5.91 1.33 1.34
CA LEU A 72 -5.55 0.27 2.28
C LEU A 72 -6.22 0.44 3.66
N GLU A 73 -6.59 1.67 4.06
CA GLU A 73 -7.34 1.93 5.30
C GLU A 73 -8.69 1.20 5.33
N HIS A 74 -9.30 0.95 4.17
CA HIS A 74 -10.51 0.12 4.07
C HIS A 74 -10.29 -1.34 4.51
N TYR A 75 -9.04 -1.77 4.58
CA TYR A 75 -8.62 -3.10 5.02
C TYR A 75 -7.92 -3.07 6.38
N GLY A 76 -7.99 -1.93 7.09
CA GLY A 76 -7.44 -1.77 8.44
C GLY A 76 -6.03 -1.17 8.49
N ALA A 77 -5.54 -0.59 7.39
CA ALA A 77 -4.27 0.13 7.43
C ALA A 77 -4.39 1.36 8.33
N VAL A 78 -3.32 1.67 9.05
CA VAL A 78 -3.23 2.85 9.91
C VAL A 78 -1.94 3.59 9.64
N ILE A 79 -2.04 4.81 9.11
CA ILE A 79 -0.90 5.70 8.88
C ILE A 79 -0.24 6.05 10.22
N LYS A 80 1.09 5.96 10.27
CA LYS A 80 1.88 6.33 11.45
C LYS A 80 2.33 7.78 11.34
N SER A 81 2.18 8.52 12.43
CA SER A 81 2.78 9.85 12.55
C SER A 81 4.30 9.78 12.59
N ARG A 82 4.96 10.92 12.34
CA ARG A 82 6.42 11.03 12.43
C ARG A 82 6.97 10.71 13.83
N ASP A 83 6.21 11.01 14.87
CA ASP A 83 6.64 10.69 16.24
C ASP A 83 6.58 9.17 16.49
N GLN A 84 5.57 8.50 15.95
CA GLN A 84 5.45 7.04 16.00
C GLN A 84 6.49 6.34 15.11
N SER A 85 6.86 6.92 13.97
CA SER A 85 7.88 6.33 13.08
C SER A 85 9.24 6.21 13.76
N ASN A 86 9.60 7.16 14.63
CA ASN A 86 10.86 7.14 15.36
C ASN A 86 10.94 6.03 16.44
N LEU A 87 9.80 5.42 16.77
CA LEU A 87 9.70 4.35 17.77
C LEU A 87 9.74 2.96 17.13
N ILE A 88 9.64 2.87 15.80
CA ILE A 88 9.63 1.61 15.06
C ILE A 88 11.05 1.30 14.60
N ASP A 89 11.53 0.10 14.93
CA ASP A 89 12.82 -0.38 14.43
C ASP A 89 12.79 -0.45 12.89
N PRO A 90 13.68 0.27 12.17
CA PRO A 90 13.73 0.25 10.71
C PRO A 90 13.91 -1.14 10.11
N SER A 91 14.52 -2.10 10.82
CA SER A 91 14.65 -3.48 10.31
C SER A 91 13.34 -4.24 10.25
N ASN A 92 12.29 -3.75 10.93
CA ASN A 92 10.96 -4.34 10.97
C ASN A 92 9.97 -3.63 10.04
N ILE A 93 10.47 -2.75 9.16
CA ILE A 93 9.66 -2.04 8.18
C ILE A 93 9.86 -2.67 6.80
N THR A 94 8.78 -3.17 6.22
CA THR A 94 8.78 -3.70 4.86
C THR A 94 8.60 -2.58 3.83
N PRO A 95 9.53 -2.41 2.87
CA PRO A 95 9.36 -1.42 1.81
C PRO A 95 8.37 -1.92 0.73
N ILE A 96 7.53 -1.00 0.27
CA ILE A 96 6.70 -1.13 -0.93
C ILE A 96 7.15 -0.05 -1.91
N GLU A 97 8.07 -0.42 -2.81
CA GLU A 97 8.56 0.46 -3.87
C GLU A 97 7.63 0.38 -5.08
N MET A 98 6.67 1.29 -5.17
CA MET A 98 5.55 1.17 -6.13
C MET A 98 6.01 1.02 -7.59
N TYR A 99 7.09 1.70 -8.00
CA TYR A 99 7.64 1.53 -9.36
C TYR A 99 8.15 0.12 -9.58
N TYR A 100 8.98 -0.41 -8.67
CA TYR A 100 9.54 -1.75 -8.79
C TYR A 100 8.46 -2.83 -8.68
N GLU A 101 7.57 -2.69 -7.69
CA GLU A 101 6.48 -3.64 -7.48
C GLU A 101 5.59 -3.68 -8.73
N ARG A 102 5.15 -2.53 -9.26
CA ARG A 102 4.39 -2.46 -10.51
C ARG A 102 5.11 -3.13 -11.69
N GLU A 103 6.36 -2.76 -11.98
CA GLU A 103 7.12 -3.32 -13.09
C GLU A 103 7.33 -4.83 -12.95
N SER A 104 7.56 -5.32 -11.73
CA SER A 104 7.71 -6.75 -11.47
C SER A 104 6.42 -7.54 -11.80
N ARG A 105 5.23 -6.96 -11.56
CA ARG A 105 3.92 -7.59 -11.87
C ARG A 105 3.60 -7.64 -13.37
N ILE A 106 4.15 -6.72 -14.15
CA ILE A 106 3.97 -6.72 -15.61
C ILE A 106 5.02 -7.61 -16.28
N CYS A 107 6.29 -7.37 -16.00
CA CYS A 107 7.41 -7.90 -16.78
C CYS A 107 8.09 -9.11 -16.12
N GLY A 108 8.00 -9.22 -14.79
CA GLY A 108 8.79 -10.17 -14.02
C GLY A 108 8.11 -11.51 -13.77
N ASN A 109 6.80 -11.51 -13.51
CA ASN A 109 6.10 -12.71 -13.03
C ASN A 109 4.68 -12.90 -13.62
N ASN A 110 4.31 -12.15 -14.66
CA ASN A 110 2.98 -12.20 -15.30
C ASN A 110 1.78 -12.01 -14.38
N TRP A 111 1.96 -11.47 -13.17
CA TRP A 111 0.89 -11.30 -12.20
C TRP A 111 -0.30 -10.51 -12.77
N TYR A 112 -0.04 -9.48 -13.59
CA TYR A 112 -1.13 -8.72 -14.22
C TYR A 112 -2.02 -9.61 -15.10
N ALA A 113 -1.42 -10.50 -15.90
CA ALA A 113 -2.17 -11.39 -16.77
C ALA A 113 -2.91 -12.48 -15.99
N GLU A 114 -2.33 -12.94 -14.88
CA GLU A 114 -2.82 -14.09 -14.12
C GLU A 114 -3.83 -13.72 -13.02
N HIS A 115 -3.63 -12.59 -12.34
CA HIS A 115 -4.34 -12.27 -11.09
C HIS A 115 -5.17 -10.99 -11.14
N TYR A 116 -4.93 -10.08 -12.10
CA TYR A 116 -5.66 -8.80 -12.14
C TYR A 116 -7.19 -9.00 -12.19
N SER A 117 -7.66 -9.95 -13.00
CA SER A 117 -9.10 -10.22 -13.15
C SER A 117 -9.74 -10.74 -11.85
N GLU A 118 -9.01 -11.57 -11.08
CA GLU A 118 -9.46 -12.09 -9.78
C GLU A 118 -9.55 -10.97 -8.75
N PHE A 119 -8.55 -10.09 -8.71
CA PHE A 119 -8.58 -8.91 -7.85
C PHE A 119 -9.69 -7.94 -8.27
N ASP A 120 -9.92 -7.74 -9.57
CA ASP A 120 -10.99 -6.86 -10.04
C ASP A 120 -12.39 -7.41 -9.73
N ALA A 121 -12.56 -8.73 -9.78
CA ALA A 121 -13.79 -9.37 -9.35
C ALA A 121 -14.05 -9.18 -7.84
N LYS A 122 -12.99 -9.20 -7.01
CA LYS A 122 -13.10 -9.08 -5.55
C LYS A 122 -13.20 -7.63 -5.06
N TYR A 123 -12.41 -6.72 -5.61
CA TYR A 123 -12.21 -5.36 -5.10
C TYR A 123 -12.64 -4.26 -6.08
N GLY A 124 -12.95 -4.61 -7.33
CA GLY A 124 -13.10 -3.63 -8.42
C GLY A 124 -14.22 -2.62 -8.25
N VAL A 125 -15.34 -3.01 -7.66
CA VAL A 125 -16.42 -2.06 -7.35
C VAL A 125 -15.95 -1.01 -6.35
N GLN A 126 -15.33 -1.44 -5.25
CA GLN A 126 -14.83 -0.55 -4.21
C GLN A 126 -13.70 0.34 -4.72
N ALA A 127 -12.73 -0.23 -5.45
CA ALA A 127 -11.63 0.53 -6.04
C ALA A 127 -12.15 1.57 -7.04
N THR A 128 -13.14 1.22 -7.86
CA THR A 128 -13.76 2.17 -8.81
C THR A 128 -14.44 3.32 -8.08
N VAL A 129 -15.23 3.04 -7.04
CA VAL A 129 -15.91 4.08 -6.24
C VAL A 129 -14.87 4.98 -5.55
N PHE A 130 -13.85 4.38 -4.94
CA PHE A 130 -12.76 5.11 -4.30
C PHE A 130 -12.05 6.05 -5.29
N LEU A 131 -11.58 5.53 -6.43
CA LEU A 131 -10.85 6.30 -7.43
C LEU A 131 -11.70 7.43 -8.02
N LYS A 132 -12.99 7.18 -8.30
CA LYS A 132 -13.91 8.23 -8.78
C LYS A 132 -14.13 9.32 -7.74
N SER A 133 -14.27 8.96 -6.47
CA SER A 133 -14.42 9.95 -5.39
C SER A 133 -13.18 10.86 -5.26
N LYS A 134 -11.99 10.34 -5.59
CA LYS A 134 -10.75 11.12 -5.62
C LYS A 134 -10.64 11.99 -6.88
N SER A 135 -11.13 11.53 -8.03
CA SER A 135 -11.12 12.32 -9.26
C SER A 135 -12.16 13.45 -9.26
N ASP A 136 -13.33 13.24 -8.67
CA ASP A 136 -14.43 14.21 -8.64
C ASP A 136 -14.17 15.40 -7.69
N GLY A 137 -13.15 15.28 -6.82
CA GLY A 137 -12.75 16.28 -5.83
C GLY A 137 -11.77 17.38 -6.29
N LYS A 138 -11.36 17.39 -7.57
CA LYS A 138 -10.21 18.15 -8.13
C LYS A 138 -8.84 17.57 -7.75
N LYS A 139 -8.10 17.20 -8.80
CA LYS A 139 -6.67 16.83 -8.86
C LYS A 139 -6.29 15.64 -7.98
N LEU A 140 -6.09 14.49 -8.62
CA LEU A 140 -5.03 13.57 -8.21
C LEU A 140 -3.73 14.36 -8.38
N ASP A 141 -3.28 15.00 -7.29
CA ASP A 141 -2.11 15.89 -7.29
C ASP A 141 -0.87 15.08 -7.70
N GLY A 142 -0.49 15.20 -8.97
CA GLY A 142 0.60 14.45 -9.59
C GLY A 142 0.35 14.08 -11.05
N ALA A 143 -0.92 13.99 -11.46
CA ALA A 143 -1.27 13.85 -12.87
C ALA A 143 -1.13 15.20 -13.58
N LEU A 144 -0.01 15.42 -14.25
CA LEU A 144 0.04 16.36 -15.37
C LEU A 144 -0.82 15.75 -16.49
N ILE A 145 -2.00 16.34 -16.72
CA ILE A 145 -2.74 16.16 -17.97
C ILE A 145 -2.01 16.94 -19.06
#